data_AF-A0A2W4LA85-F1
#
_entry.id   AF-A0A2W4LA85-F1
#
_cell.length_a   1.000
_cell.length_b   1.000
_cell.length_c   1.000
_cell.angle_alpha   90.00
_cell.angle_beta   90.00
_cell.angle_gamma   90.00
#
_symmetry.space_group_name_H-M   'P 1'
#
loop_
_entity.id
_entity.type
_entity.pdbx_description
1 polymer ?
#
loop_
_entity_poly.entity_id
_entity_poly.type
_entity_poly.pdbx_seq_one_letter_code
_entity_poly.pdbx_strand_id
1 'polypeptide(L)'
;QKDVAFKAARCMRQAKNQKYAAICGGVPPTLESLYKDEEPIAPCDGDTSGKRQSMVDAYPMRDDILKSLETAAVRPLTPVYQNLSTVTSKILSPPGSIDPQATLEELREELNNAVQSQGVLP
;
A
#
# COMPACT_ATOMS: atom_id res chain seq x y z
N GLN A 1 4.08 17.82 23.21
CA GLN A 1 3.20 17.54 22.04
C GLN A 1 3.34 16.11 21.48
N LYS A 2 4.51 15.46 21.59
CA LYS A 2 4.70 14.06 21.13
C LYS A 2 3.67 13.08 21.74
N ASP A 3 3.37 13.19 23.03
CA ASP A 3 2.44 12.24 23.69
C ASP A 3 1.02 12.29 23.14
N VAL A 4 0.51 13.49 22.85
CA VAL A 4 -0.80 13.68 22.23
C VAL A 4 -0.81 13.11 20.81
N ALA A 5 0.28 13.30 20.06
CA ALA A 5 0.43 12.70 18.73
C ALA A 5 0.44 11.15 18.78
N PHE A 6 1.16 10.54 19.72
CA PHE A 6 1.13 9.09 19.91
C PHE A 6 -0.25 8.57 20.33
N LYS A 7 -0.95 9.31 21.21
CA LYS A 7 -2.32 8.98 21.62
C LYS A 7 -3.29 9.03 20.43
N ALA A 8 -3.18 10.08 19.61
CA ALA A 8 -3.97 10.21 18.39
C ALA A 8 -3.69 9.08 17.40
N ALA A 9 -2.42 8.75 17.15
CA ALA A 9 -2.04 7.65 16.26
C ALA A 9 -2.59 6.29 16.74
N ARG A 10 -2.54 6.01 18.05
CA ARG A 10 -3.15 4.81 18.64
C ARG A 10 -4.67 4.77 18.44
N CYS A 11 -5.34 5.90 18.64
CA CYS A 11 -6.77 6.01 18.37
C CYS A 11 -7.08 5.72 16.90
N MET A 12 -6.40 6.39 15.96
CA MET A 12 -6.65 6.22 14.52
C MET A 12 -6.47 4.78 14.05
N ARG A 13 -5.50 4.04 14.61
CA ARG A 13 -5.22 2.66 14.20
C ARG A 13 -5.96 1.57 15.00
N GLN A 14 -6.91 1.90 15.85
CA GLN A 14 -7.66 0.87 16.58
C GLN A 14 -8.61 0.10 15.64
N ALA A 15 -9.03 -1.11 16.03
CA ALA A 15 -9.84 -2.00 15.21
C ALA A 15 -11.10 -1.33 14.63
N LYS A 16 -11.86 -0.61 15.47
CA LYS A 16 -13.06 0.14 15.06
C LYS A 16 -12.79 1.12 13.91
N ASN A 17 -11.69 1.86 14.00
CA ASN A 17 -11.37 2.91 13.03
C ASN A 17 -10.79 2.31 11.75
N GLN A 18 -10.03 1.21 11.85
CA GLN A 18 -9.58 0.47 10.67
C GLN A 18 -10.75 -0.17 9.91
N LYS A 19 -11.72 -0.76 10.63
CA LYS A 19 -12.94 -1.32 10.04
C LYS A 19 -13.77 -0.25 9.33
N TYR A 20 -13.93 0.92 9.96
CA TYR A 20 -14.54 2.08 9.33
C TYR A 20 -13.81 2.48 8.05
N ALA A 21 -12.48 2.60 8.10
CA ALA A 21 -11.67 2.98 6.94
C ALA A 21 -11.76 1.94 5.80
N ALA A 22 -11.85 0.65 6.12
CA ALA A 22 -12.04 -0.39 5.12
C ALA A 22 -13.43 -0.33 4.47
N ILE A 23 -14.49 -0.28 5.27
CA ILE A 23 -15.87 -0.29 4.78
C ILE A 23 -16.22 1.00 4.04
N CYS A 24 -15.80 2.16 4.56
CA CYS A 24 -16.17 3.46 4.02
C CYS A 24 -15.13 4.08 3.07
N GLY A 25 -13.87 3.67 3.19
CA GLY A 25 -12.76 4.22 2.40
C GLY A 25 -12.08 3.21 1.48
N GLY A 26 -12.44 1.92 1.54
CA GLY A 26 -11.86 0.88 0.69
C GLY A 26 -10.41 0.51 1.02
N VAL A 27 -9.79 1.09 2.05
CA VAL A 27 -8.39 0.84 2.40
C VAL A 27 -8.23 -0.45 3.22
N PRO A 28 -7.23 -1.31 2.92
CA PRO A 28 -7.07 -2.58 3.63
C PRO A 28 -6.79 -2.40 5.13
N PRO A 29 -7.44 -3.17 6.02
CA PRO A 29 -7.05 -3.24 7.42
C PRO A 29 -5.64 -3.79 7.59
N THR A 30 -4.97 -3.36 8.66
CA THR A 30 -3.68 -3.93 9.09
C THR A 30 -3.83 -5.03 10.15
N LEU A 31 -5.02 -5.15 10.75
CA LEU A 31 -5.35 -6.23 11.68
C LEU A 31 -6.00 -7.38 10.90
N GLU A 32 -5.35 -8.54 10.89
CA GLU A 32 -5.84 -9.73 10.19
C GLU A 32 -7.26 -10.13 10.62
N SER A 33 -7.57 -10.02 11.91
CA SER A 33 -8.88 -10.38 12.46
C SER A 33 -10.04 -9.61 11.82
N LEU A 34 -9.79 -8.40 11.30
CA LEU A 34 -10.83 -7.58 10.66
C LEU A 34 -11.27 -8.12 9.30
N TYR A 35 -10.43 -8.88 8.61
CA TYR A 35 -10.82 -9.49 7.33
C TYR A 35 -11.95 -10.51 7.50
N LYS A 36 -12.05 -11.14 8.67
CA LYS A 36 -13.08 -12.13 9.03
C LYS A 36 -14.19 -11.53 9.89
N ASP A 37 -14.18 -10.23 10.12
CA ASP A 37 -15.13 -9.56 10.99
C ASP A 37 -16.41 -9.21 10.22
N GLU A 38 -17.49 -9.93 10.52
CA GLU A 38 -18.79 -9.81 9.87
C GLU A 38 -19.73 -8.81 10.57
N GLU A 39 -19.33 -8.19 11.68
CA GLU A 39 -20.21 -7.28 12.40
C GLU A 39 -20.47 -6.00 11.55
N PRO A 40 -21.72 -5.57 11.34
CA PRO A 40 -21.99 -4.35 10.58
C PRO A 40 -21.66 -3.08 11.37
N ILE A 41 -21.09 -2.08 10.70
CA ILE A 41 -20.87 -0.74 11.29
C ILE A 41 -22.06 0.20 11.03
N ALA A 42 -22.03 1.37 11.68
CA ALA A 42 -22.95 2.45 11.34
C ALA A 42 -22.72 2.92 9.89
N PRO A 43 -23.75 3.51 9.23
CA PRO A 43 -23.61 4.07 7.90
C PRO A 43 -22.41 5.02 7.79
N CYS A 44 -21.75 5.00 6.65
CA CYS A 44 -20.62 5.88 6.36
C CYS A 44 -21.06 7.35 6.29
N ASP A 45 -20.14 8.28 6.52
CA ASP A 45 -20.43 9.70 6.39
C ASP A 45 -21.00 10.02 5.00
N GLY A 46 -22.21 10.59 4.96
CA GLY A 46 -22.90 10.92 3.72
C GLY A 46 -23.83 9.82 3.16
N ASP A 47 -23.87 8.64 3.77
CA ASP A 47 -24.84 7.60 3.40
C ASP A 47 -26.25 7.94 3.92
N THR A 48 -27.17 8.23 2.99
CA THR A 48 -28.58 8.52 3.28
C THR A 48 -29.49 7.29 3.25
N SER A 49 -28.98 6.14 2.81
CA SER A 49 -29.75 4.88 2.76
C SER A 49 -29.96 4.27 4.14
N GLY A 50 -29.14 4.66 5.13
CA GLY A 50 -29.13 4.06 6.45
C GLY A 50 -28.60 2.62 6.47
N LYS A 51 -27.97 2.16 5.37
CA LYS A 51 -27.52 0.79 5.22
C LYS A 51 -26.32 0.53 6.12
N ARG A 52 -26.47 -0.45 7.00
CA ARG A 52 -25.34 -1.00 7.76
C ARG A 52 -24.65 -2.04 6.90
N GLN A 53 -23.32 -1.97 6.83
CA GLN A 53 -22.52 -2.90 6.05
C GLN A 53 -21.45 -3.52 6.91
N SER A 54 -21.12 -4.77 6.61
CA SER A 54 -20.00 -5.51 7.17
C SER A 54 -18.84 -5.56 6.17
N MET A 55 -17.73 -6.17 6.58
CA MET A 55 -16.64 -6.49 5.65
C MET A 55 -17.06 -7.47 4.56
N VAL A 56 -18.09 -8.30 4.80
CA VAL A 56 -18.62 -9.24 3.79
C VAL A 56 -19.22 -8.46 2.61
N ASP A 57 -20.00 -7.42 2.92
CA ASP A 57 -20.80 -6.72 1.91
C ASP A 57 -20.05 -5.56 1.26
N ALA A 58 -19.25 -4.84 2.04
CA ALA A 58 -18.57 -3.62 1.60
C ALA A 58 -17.11 -3.85 1.17
N TYR A 59 -16.53 -4.99 1.53
CA TYR A 59 -15.11 -5.28 1.29
C TYR A 59 -14.92 -6.65 0.59
N PRO A 60 -15.53 -6.88 -0.59
CA PRO A 60 -15.58 -8.20 -1.23
C PRO A 60 -14.19 -8.77 -1.58
N MET A 61 -13.18 -7.91 -1.75
CA MET A 61 -11.79 -8.28 -2.01
C MET A 61 -11.00 -8.75 -0.78
N ARG A 62 -11.65 -8.89 0.39
CA ARG A 62 -10.99 -9.23 1.68
C ARG A 62 -10.13 -10.50 1.59
N ASP A 63 -10.65 -11.57 1.00
CA ASP A 63 -10.00 -12.87 1.02
C ASP A 63 -8.78 -12.90 0.07
N ASP A 64 -8.92 -12.28 -1.11
CA ASP A 64 -7.82 -12.15 -2.08
C ASP A 64 -6.69 -11.27 -1.53
N ILE A 65 -7.03 -10.15 -0.88
CA ILE A 65 -6.01 -9.30 -0.26
C ILE A 65 -5.31 -10.06 0.86
N LEU A 66 -6.03 -10.71 1.76
CA LEU A 66 -5.44 -11.46 2.87
C LEU A 66 -4.49 -12.55 2.34
N LYS A 67 -4.92 -13.31 1.34
CA LYS A 67 -4.10 -14.32 0.68
C LYS A 67 -2.86 -13.71 0.01
N SER A 68 -2.98 -12.56 -0.64
CA SER A 68 -1.84 -11.89 -1.27
C SER A 68 -0.77 -11.42 -0.28
N LEU A 69 -1.17 -11.11 0.96
CA LEU A 69 -0.27 -10.68 2.03
C LEU A 69 0.62 -11.81 2.55
N GLU A 70 0.18 -13.08 2.45
CA GLU A 70 0.96 -14.24 2.89
C GLU A 70 2.27 -14.42 2.13
N THR A 71 2.31 -13.97 0.86
CA THR A 71 3.47 -14.09 -0.03
C THR A 71 3.93 -12.74 -0.59
N ALA A 72 3.60 -11.64 0.08
CA ALA A 72 3.88 -10.31 -0.42
C ALA A 72 5.39 -10.02 -0.50
N ALA A 73 5.83 -9.39 -1.60
CA ALA A 73 7.18 -8.86 -1.72
C ALA A 73 7.26 -7.47 -1.08
N VAL A 74 8.17 -7.30 -0.11
CA VAL A 74 8.44 -6.00 0.50
C VAL A 74 9.47 -5.25 -0.35
N ARG A 75 9.22 -3.97 -0.61
CA ARG A 75 10.20 -3.10 -1.27
C ARG A 75 11.50 -3.00 -0.45
N PRO A 76 12.68 -2.91 -1.09
CA PRO A 76 13.95 -2.81 -0.38
C PRO A 76 13.98 -1.71 0.67
N LEU A 77 14.34 -2.05 1.91
CA LEU A 77 14.53 -1.10 2.99
C LEU A 77 15.94 -0.50 2.90
N THR A 78 16.06 0.58 2.13
CA THR A 78 17.34 1.27 1.93
C THR A 78 17.16 2.79 1.92
N PRO A 79 18.11 3.58 2.47
CA PRO A 79 18.05 5.04 2.42
C PRO A 79 17.98 5.61 1.00
N VAL A 80 18.45 4.86 0.00
CA VAL A 80 18.48 5.30 -1.41
C VAL A 80 17.27 4.80 -2.22
N TYR A 81 16.22 4.25 -1.59
CA TYR A 81 15.08 3.66 -2.30
C TYR A 81 14.41 4.65 -3.27
N GLN A 82 14.35 5.93 -2.90
CA GLN A 82 13.78 6.95 -3.77
C GLN A 82 14.56 7.08 -5.09
N ASN A 83 15.90 7.02 -5.04
CA ASN A 83 16.74 7.05 -6.24
C ASN A 83 16.48 5.80 -7.10
N LEU A 84 16.50 4.61 -6.47
CA LEU A 84 16.21 3.34 -7.15
C LEU A 84 14.84 3.37 -7.85
N SER A 85 13.81 3.91 -7.19
CA SER A 85 12.48 4.02 -7.76
C SER A 85 12.44 4.96 -8.98
N THR A 86 13.10 6.11 -8.90
CA THR A 86 13.15 7.08 -10.00
C THR A 86 13.87 6.52 -11.22
N VAL A 87 15.06 5.92 -11.02
CA VAL A 87 15.83 5.25 -12.08
C VAL A 87 15.00 4.15 -12.73
N THR A 88 14.38 3.27 -11.93
CA THR A 88 13.50 2.20 -12.42
C THR A 88 12.36 2.76 -13.28
N SER A 89 11.66 3.79 -12.80
CA SER A 89 10.53 4.37 -13.53
C SER A 89 10.95 5.05 -14.84
N LYS A 90 12.14 5.66 -14.88
CA LYS A 90 12.68 6.28 -16.11
C LYS A 90 13.01 5.23 -17.16
N ILE A 91 13.76 4.19 -16.78
CA ILE A 91 14.24 3.16 -17.70
C ILE A 91 13.07 2.34 -18.28
N LEU A 92 12.05 2.07 -17.47
CA LEU A 92 10.89 1.27 -17.90
C LEU A 92 9.80 2.11 -18.63
N SER A 93 10.06 3.37 -18.94
CA SER A 93 9.08 4.26 -19.59
C SER A 93 9.60 4.85 -20.90
N PRO A 94 8.81 4.80 -22.00
CA PRO A 94 7.49 4.18 -22.10
C PRO A 94 7.58 2.64 -22.23
N PRO A 95 6.61 1.88 -21.70
CA PRO A 95 6.66 0.41 -21.75
C PRO A 95 6.73 -0.18 -23.17
N GLY A 96 6.19 0.53 -24.17
CA GLY A 96 6.19 0.10 -25.56
C GLY A 96 7.54 0.16 -26.28
N SER A 97 8.55 0.82 -25.70
CA SER A 97 9.91 0.89 -26.26
C SER A 97 10.92 -0.03 -25.57
N ILE A 98 10.47 -0.88 -24.65
CA ILE A 98 11.35 -1.79 -23.91
C ILE A 98 11.85 -2.89 -24.85
N ASP A 99 13.16 -3.00 -25.00
CA ASP A 99 13.83 -4.22 -25.45
C ASP A 99 14.17 -5.04 -24.20
N PRO A 100 13.54 -6.21 -23.98
CA PRO A 100 13.68 -6.94 -22.72
C PRO A 100 15.11 -7.24 -22.29
N GLN A 101 16.03 -7.53 -23.23
CA GLN A 101 17.40 -7.85 -22.88
C GLN A 101 18.22 -6.58 -22.66
N ALA A 102 18.16 -5.63 -23.60
CA ALA A 102 18.94 -4.40 -23.51
C ALA A 102 18.52 -3.53 -22.31
N THR A 103 17.20 -3.36 -22.11
CA THR A 103 16.66 -2.60 -20.97
C THR A 103 16.98 -3.26 -19.63
N LEU A 104 17.08 -4.60 -19.57
CA LEU A 104 17.48 -5.29 -18.34
C LEU A 104 18.94 -4.99 -17.98
N GLU A 105 19.85 -5.01 -18.95
CA GLU A 105 21.25 -4.69 -18.69
C GLU A 105 21.43 -3.22 -18.28
N GLU A 106 20.75 -2.29 -18.94
CA GLU A 106 20.70 -0.88 -18.54
C GLU A 106 20.18 -0.71 -17.11
N LEU A 107 19.06 -1.38 -16.78
CA LEU A 107 18.49 -1.34 -15.44
C LEU A 107 19.46 -1.84 -14.37
N ARG A 108 20.22 -2.92 -14.65
CA ARG A 108 21.22 -3.44 -13.70
C ARG A 108 22.37 -2.46 -13.49
N GLU A 109 22.89 -1.86 -14.56
CA GLU A 109 23.97 -0.88 -14.48
C GLU A 109 23.55 0.34 -13.66
N GLU A 110 22.42 0.95 -14.01
CA GLU A 110 21.94 2.17 -13.38
C GLU A 110 21.50 1.97 -11.93
N LEU A 111 20.92 0.81 -11.60
CA LEU A 111 20.62 0.48 -10.19
C LEU A 111 21.90 0.30 -9.36
N ASN A 112 22.95 -0.32 -9.91
CA ASN A 112 24.24 -0.44 -9.23
C ASN A 112 24.88 0.94 -8.98
N ASN A 113 24.83 1.82 -9.97
CA ASN A 113 25.29 3.20 -9.85
C ASN A 113 24.51 3.94 -8.74
N ALA A 114 23.18 3.85 -8.76
CA ALA A 114 22.31 4.47 -7.77
C ALA A 114 22.58 3.97 -6.34
N VAL A 115 22.83 2.67 -6.14
CA VAL A 115 23.21 2.11 -4.83
C VAL A 115 24.55 2.66 -4.36
N GLN A 116 25.51 2.84 -5.26
CA GLN A 116 26.85 3.38 -4.95
C GLN A 116 26.86 4.91 -4.83
N SER A 117 25.71 5.57 -4.91
CA SER A 117 25.59 7.04 -4.97
C SER A 117 26.38 7.66 -6.13
N GLN A 118 26.53 6.90 -7.21
CA GLN A 118 27.14 7.33 -8.45
C GLN A 118 26.04 7.68 -9.45
N GLY A 119 26.28 8.70 -10.29
CA GLY A 119 25.31 9.20 -11.25
C GLY A 119 24.49 10.39 -10.75
N VAL A 120 23.84 11.09 -11.70
CA VAL A 120 22.98 12.25 -11.43
C VAL A 120 21.54 11.77 -11.46
N LEU A 121 20.73 12.21 -10.49
CA LEU A 121 19.29 11.97 -10.53
C LEU A 121 18.74 12.54 -11.84
N PRO A 122 18.02 11.73 -12.63
CA PRO A 122 17.48 12.18 -13.90
C PRO A 122 16.30 13.13 -13.74
#